data_AF-A0A1U7VUZ6-F1
#
_entry.id   AF-A0A1U7VUZ6-F1
#
_cell.length_a   1.000
_cell.length_b   1.000
_cell.length_c   1.000
_cell.angle_alpha   90.00
_cell.angle_beta   90.00
_cell.angle_gamma   90.00
#
_symmetry.space_group_name_H-M   'P 1'
#
loop_
_entity.id
_entity.type
_entity.pdbx_description
1 polymer ?
#
loop_
_entity_poly.entity_id
_entity_poly.type
_entity_poly.pdbx_seq_one_letter_code
_entity_poly.pdbx_strand_id
1 'polypeptide(L)'
;MTKMRQQSWLLGDVWQKSRAHRRNYTVCLLERKCVCGRFQIDELPCPHAWAVLKSKFLMPEEYCSSYYKPSTIVMTYDVPVYPLPDKNDWNIPEHVAEEVVLPPKWKRPPGRPKKKRDKNLSELLLPKNQHSCSICGQGGHNKRTCRNAPRNK
;
A
#
# COMPACT_ATOMS: atom_id res chain seq x y z
N MET A 1 -5.39 22.72 -30.38
CA MET A 1 -4.33 21.77 -30.77
C MET A 1 -2.98 22.44 -30.54
N THR A 2 -2.46 22.38 -29.30
CA THR A 2 -1.19 23.00 -28.94
C THR A 2 -0.06 22.04 -29.29
N LYS A 3 0.69 22.37 -30.36
CA LYS A 3 1.91 21.67 -30.76
C LYS A 3 2.89 21.65 -29.58
N MET A 4 3.14 20.48 -29.01
CA MET A 4 4.30 20.28 -28.14
C MET A 4 5.54 20.42 -29.02
N ARG A 5 6.28 21.49 -28.77
CA ARG A 5 7.55 21.80 -29.42
C ARG A 5 8.56 20.72 -29.00
N GLN A 6 8.80 19.77 -29.89
CA GLN A 6 9.84 18.77 -29.75
C GLN A 6 11.17 19.49 -29.98
N GLN A 7 11.91 19.75 -28.90
CA GLN A 7 13.30 20.20 -29.01
C GLN A 7 14.17 18.95 -29.02
N SER A 8 14.81 18.71 -30.16
CA SER A 8 15.90 17.77 -30.36
C SER A 8 17.19 18.39 -29.85
N TRP A 9 17.94 17.68 -28.99
CA TRP A 9 19.34 17.96 -28.69
C TRP A 9 20.08 16.63 -28.44
N LEU A 10 21.24 16.46 -29.07
CA LEU A 10 22.04 15.23 -29.16
C LEU A 10 22.89 15.02 -27.89
N LEU A 11 23.07 13.75 -27.50
CA LEU A 11 24.03 13.23 -26.49
C LEU A 11 23.97 13.91 -25.10
N GLY A 12 23.01 13.55 -24.22
CA GLY A 12 23.07 14.04 -22.84
C GLY A 12 21.91 13.79 -21.86
N ASP A 13 20.78 13.19 -22.24
CA ASP A 13 19.61 13.14 -21.35
C ASP A 13 19.55 11.89 -20.46
N VAL A 14 20.53 11.72 -19.57
CA VAL A 14 20.47 10.71 -18.49
C VAL A 14 19.23 10.96 -17.61
N TRP A 15 18.90 12.23 -17.39
CA TRP A 15 17.78 12.67 -16.55
C TRP A 15 16.61 13.22 -17.37
N GLN A 16 15.43 12.65 -17.20
CA GLN A 16 14.19 13.03 -17.87
C GLN A 16 13.22 13.73 -16.91
N LYS A 17 12.42 14.67 -17.43
CA LYS A 17 11.40 15.38 -16.64
C LYS A 17 10.04 14.71 -16.82
N SER A 18 9.37 14.45 -15.71
CA SER A 18 7.95 14.10 -15.65
C SER A 18 7.20 15.16 -14.86
N ARG A 19 5.89 15.33 -15.13
CA ARG A 19 5.04 16.29 -14.42
C ARG A 19 3.96 15.53 -13.66
N ALA A 20 3.85 15.79 -12.35
CA ALA A 20 2.77 15.28 -11.51
C ALA A 20 2.30 16.38 -10.55
N HIS A 21 0.98 16.54 -10.40
CA HIS A 21 0.38 17.56 -9.52
C HIS A 21 1.02 18.95 -9.62
N ARG A 22 1.19 19.45 -10.86
CA ARG A 22 1.84 20.75 -11.19
C ARG A 22 3.32 20.90 -10.78
N ARG A 23 3.96 19.86 -10.24
CA ARG A 23 5.41 19.82 -9.97
C ARG A 23 6.15 19.02 -11.04
N ASN A 24 7.42 19.35 -11.22
CA ASN A 24 8.31 18.63 -12.12
C ASN A 24 9.18 17.67 -11.29
N TYR A 25 9.33 16.46 -11.78
CA TYR A 25 10.17 15.42 -11.19
C TYR A 25 11.21 14.99 -12.21
N THR A 26 12.47 14.98 -11.81
CA THR A 26 13.55 14.41 -12.60
C THR A 26 13.71 12.92 -12.28
N VAL A 27 13.86 12.14 -13.34
CA VAL A 27 14.00 10.68 -13.33
C VAL A 27 15.28 10.34 -14.09
N CYS A 28 16.13 9.48 -13.55
CA CYS A 28 17.22 8.85 -14.29
C CYS A 28 16.88 7.39 -14.48
N LEU A 29 16.60 6.98 -15.71
CA LEU A 29 16.28 5.58 -16.02
C LEU A 29 17.52 4.66 -15.93
N LEU A 30 18.71 5.17 -16.29
CA LEU A 30 19.96 4.39 -16.25
C LEU A 30 20.32 3.96 -14.81
N GLU A 31 20.26 4.91 -13.87
CA GLU A 31 20.55 4.66 -12.46
C GLU A 31 19.32 4.22 -11.66
N ARG A 32 18.14 4.13 -12.30
CA ARG A 32 16.85 3.83 -11.65
C ARG A 32 16.54 4.76 -10.47
N LYS A 33 16.75 6.07 -10.66
CA LYS A 33 16.54 7.11 -9.63
C LYS A 33 15.41 8.06 -10.00
N CYS A 34 14.69 8.55 -9.00
CA CYS A 34 13.76 9.67 -9.13
C CYS A 34 13.88 10.60 -7.92
N VAL A 35 13.69 11.90 -8.12
CA VAL A 35 13.66 12.88 -7.01
C VAL A 35 12.51 12.64 -6.01
N CYS A 36 11.53 11.80 -6.35
CA CYS A 36 10.52 11.38 -5.37
C CYS A 36 11.00 10.29 -4.39
N GLY A 37 12.21 9.74 -4.59
CA GLY A 37 12.81 8.70 -3.75
C GLY A 37 12.27 7.28 -3.94
N ARG A 38 11.03 7.14 -4.40
CA ARG A 38 10.37 5.82 -4.50
C ARG A 38 11.05 4.85 -5.46
N PHE A 39 11.63 5.35 -6.57
CA PHE A 39 12.30 4.46 -7.52
C PHE A 39 13.54 3.78 -6.90
N GLN A 40 14.21 4.48 -5.97
CA GLN A 40 15.37 3.97 -5.26
C GLN A 40 14.98 3.03 -4.12
N ILE A 41 13.90 3.33 -3.41
CA ILE A 41 13.46 2.60 -2.22
C ILE A 41 12.74 1.31 -2.62
N ASP A 42 11.77 1.43 -3.52
CA ASP A 42 10.93 0.31 -3.93
C ASP A 42 11.65 -0.55 -4.99
N GLU A 43 12.74 -0.03 -5.58
CA GLU A 43 13.45 -0.60 -6.75
C GLU A 43 12.53 -0.97 -7.92
N LEU A 44 11.38 -0.29 -7.98
CA LEU A 44 10.33 -0.41 -8.99
C LEU A 44 10.07 0.97 -9.60
N PRO A 45 9.69 1.05 -10.89
CA PRO A 45 9.35 2.32 -11.51
C PRO A 45 8.22 3.04 -10.75
N CYS A 46 8.55 4.15 -10.10
CA CYS A 46 7.56 5.03 -9.48
C CYS A 46 6.63 5.67 -10.55
N PRO A 47 5.50 6.30 -10.19
CA PRO A 47 4.58 6.91 -11.17
C PRO A 47 5.23 7.92 -12.12
N HIS A 48 6.26 8.62 -11.64
CA HIS A 48 7.06 9.55 -12.44
C HIS A 48 7.92 8.83 -13.48
N ALA A 49 8.62 7.76 -13.05
CA ALA A 49 9.43 6.94 -13.93
C ALA A 49 8.57 6.22 -14.96
N TRP A 50 7.41 5.70 -14.54
CA TRP A 50 6.42 5.09 -15.42
C TRP A 50 5.96 6.04 -16.52
N ALA A 51 5.69 7.31 -16.19
CA ALA A 51 5.33 8.31 -17.17
C ALA A 51 6.44 8.55 -18.22
N VAL A 52 7.71 8.58 -17.78
CA VAL A 52 8.86 8.71 -18.69
C VAL A 52 8.99 7.48 -19.58
N LEU A 53 8.93 6.28 -19.01
CA LEU A 53 9.02 5.01 -19.73
C LEU A 53 7.95 4.92 -20.82
N LYS A 54 6.70 5.24 -20.47
CA LYS A 54 5.58 5.28 -21.41
C LYS A 54 5.80 6.29 -22.54
N SER A 55 6.37 7.46 -22.25
CA SER A 55 6.66 8.48 -23.28
C SER A 55 7.74 8.07 -24.27
N LYS A 56 8.64 7.15 -23.86
CA LYS A 56 9.74 6.63 -24.66
C LYS A 56 9.46 5.25 -25.27
N PHE A 57 8.26 4.69 -25.06
CA PHE A 57 7.89 3.34 -25.48
C PHE A 57 8.87 2.26 -24.99
N LEU A 58 9.39 2.44 -23.77
CA LEU A 58 10.27 1.49 -23.12
C LEU A 58 9.47 0.53 -22.23
N MET A 59 9.90 -0.72 -22.17
CA MET A 59 9.26 -1.77 -21.36
C MET A 59 9.60 -1.55 -19.87
N PRO A 60 8.62 -1.27 -19.00
CA PRO A 60 8.89 -1.00 -17.59
C PRO A 60 9.54 -2.16 -16.83
N GLU A 61 9.31 -3.39 -17.27
CA GLU A 61 9.82 -4.62 -16.67
C GLU A 61 11.36 -4.67 -16.67
N GLU A 62 12.00 -4.06 -17.67
CA GLU A 62 13.46 -3.96 -17.76
C GLU A 62 14.07 -3.04 -16.70
N TYR A 63 13.25 -2.15 -16.11
CA TYR A 63 13.67 -1.16 -15.12
C TYR A 63 13.30 -1.55 -13.70
N CYS A 64 12.66 -2.70 -13.51
CA CYS A 64 12.44 -3.32 -12.20
C CYS A 64 13.70 -4.04 -11.72
N SER A 65 13.92 -4.06 -10.41
CA SER A 65 14.98 -4.88 -9.82
C SER A 65 14.80 -6.37 -10.10
N SER A 66 15.90 -7.11 -10.10
CA SER A 66 15.89 -8.57 -10.23
C SER A 66 15.11 -9.23 -9.11
N TYR A 67 15.02 -8.63 -7.92
CA TYR A 67 14.24 -9.14 -6.79
C TYR A 67 12.77 -9.41 -7.13
N TYR A 68 12.20 -8.66 -8.09
CA TYR A 68 10.81 -8.81 -8.50
C TYR A 68 10.62 -9.73 -9.72
N LYS A 69 11.69 -10.34 -10.24
CA LYS A 69 11.60 -11.25 -11.39
C LYS A 69 11.06 -12.61 -10.96
N PRO A 70 10.24 -13.27 -11.80
CA PRO A 70 9.70 -14.60 -11.51
C PRO A 70 10.79 -15.62 -11.16
N SER A 71 11.94 -15.56 -11.84
CA SER A 71 13.08 -16.45 -11.55
C SER A 71 13.58 -16.30 -10.11
N THR A 72 13.71 -15.07 -9.61
CA THR A 72 14.16 -14.80 -8.24
C THR A 72 13.11 -15.21 -7.21
N ILE A 73 11.82 -15.02 -7.52
CA ILE A 73 10.73 -15.51 -6.67
C ILE A 73 10.81 -17.04 -6.54
N VAL A 74 10.91 -17.77 -7.66
CA VAL A 74 11.02 -19.23 -7.63
C VAL A 74 12.24 -19.67 -6.82
N MET A 75 13.42 -19.06 -7.07
CA MET A 75 14.63 -19.36 -6.30
C MET A 75 14.49 -19.08 -4.79
N THR A 76 13.74 -18.05 -4.42
CA THR A 76 13.50 -17.70 -3.00
C THR A 76 12.69 -18.79 -2.29
N TYR A 77 11.78 -19.46 -3.01
CA TYR A 77 10.93 -20.54 -2.50
C TYR A 77 11.42 -21.94 -2.88
N ASP A 78 12.62 -22.08 -3.44
CA ASP A 78 13.19 -23.38 -3.82
C ASP A 78 13.60 -24.20 -2.59
N VAL A 79 13.63 -23.57 -1.41
CA VAL A 79 13.89 -24.27 -0.14
C VAL A 79 12.70 -25.19 0.18
N PRO A 80 12.92 -26.52 0.28
CA PRO A 80 11.84 -27.44 0.60
C PRO A 80 11.33 -27.17 2.02
N VAL A 81 10.00 -26.99 2.15
CA VAL A 81 9.32 -27.01 3.44
C VAL A 81 8.96 -28.45 3.75
N TYR A 82 9.72 -29.08 4.64
CA TYR A 82 9.38 -30.41 5.13
C TYR A 82 8.16 -30.31 6.04
N PRO A 83 7.14 -31.17 5.86
CA PRO A 83 6.04 -31.23 6.81
C PRO A 83 6.59 -31.62 8.19
N LEU A 84 6.00 -31.05 9.23
CA LEU A 84 6.29 -31.52 10.58
C LEU A 84 5.83 -32.98 10.70
N PRO A 85 6.66 -33.88 11.27
CA PRO A 85 6.25 -35.25 11.52
C PRO A 85 5.10 -35.29 12.54
N ASP A 86 4.44 -36.44 12.70
CA ASP A 86 3.40 -36.58 13.71
C ASP A 86 3.99 -36.32 15.10
N LYS A 87 3.17 -35.78 16.01
CA LYS A 87 3.62 -35.47 17.37
C LYS A 87 4.18 -36.69 18.09
N ASN A 88 3.70 -37.89 17.78
CA ASN A 88 4.19 -39.14 18.35
C ASN A 88 5.63 -39.48 17.92
N ASP A 89 6.09 -38.94 16.80
CA ASP A 89 7.44 -39.16 16.26
C ASP A 89 8.46 -38.12 16.74
N TRP A 90 8.04 -37.13 17.53
CA TRP A 90 8.91 -36.04 17.98
C TRP A 90 9.86 -36.53 19.07
N ASN A 91 11.16 -36.47 18.82
CA ASN A 91 12.17 -36.64 19.86
C ASN A 91 12.36 -35.30 20.60
N ILE A 92 11.56 -35.09 21.65
CA ILE A 92 11.65 -33.89 22.51
C ILE A 92 12.59 -34.20 23.67
N PRO A 93 13.73 -33.50 23.81
CA PRO A 93 14.61 -33.65 24.96
C PRO A 93 13.88 -33.30 26.27
N GLU A 94 14.21 -34.01 27.35
CA GLU A 94 13.55 -33.86 28.66
C GLU A 94 13.59 -32.41 29.18
N HIS A 95 14.73 -31.73 29.04
CA HIS A 95 14.87 -30.33 29.44
C HIS A 95 13.94 -29.35 28.68
N VAL A 96 13.53 -29.67 27.45
CA VAL A 96 12.57 -28.87 26.67
C VAL A 96 11.14 -29.22 27.07
N ALA A 97 10.86 -30.50 27.32
CA ALA A 97 9.55 -30.95 27.79
C ALA A 97 9.19 -30.38 29.16
N GLU A 98 10.20 -30.16 30.01
CA GLU A 98 10.07 -29.54 31.33
C GLU A 98 10.04 -28.00 31.29
N GLU A 99 10.40 -27.38 30.16
CA GLU A 99 10.46 -25.93 30.04
C GLU A 99 9.05 -25.32 30.02
N VAL A 100 8.72 -24.57 31.06
CA VAL A 100 7.47 -23.82 31.14
C VAL A 100 7.66 -22.44 30.50
N VAL A 101 7.28 -22.31 29.23
CA VAL A 101 7.27 -21.03 28.52
C VAL A 101 6.07 -20.20 29.00
N LEU A 102 6.32 -19.28 29.92
CA LEU A 102 5.31 -18.32 30.37
C LEU A 102 5.07 -17.25 29.30
N PRO A 103 3.82 -16.75 29.15
CA PRO A 103 3.56 -15.62 28.27
C PRO A 103 4.41 -14.41 28.66
N PRO A 104 4.81 -13.56 27.70
CA PRO A 104 5.51 -12.33 27.99
C PRO A 104 4.77 -11.55 29.07
N LYS A 105 5.51 -11.03 30.07
CA LYS A 105 4.94 -10.20 31.13
C LYS A 105 4.46 -8.88 30.53
N TRP A 106 3.22 -8.85 30.07
CA TRP A 106 2.58 -7.65 29.55
C TRP A 106 1.94 -6.86 30.69
N LYS A 107 2.41 -5.63 30.92
CA LYS A 107 1.72 -4.67 31.77
C LYS A 107 0.91 -3.72 30.89
N ARG A 108 -0.37 -3.51 31.24
CA ARG A 108 -1.12 -2.39 30.66
C ARG A 108 -0.40 -1.09 31.03
N PRO A 109 -0.17 -0.17 30.09
CA PRO A 109 0.43 1.12 30.41
C PRO A 109 -0.41 1.85 31.47
N PRO A 110 0.22 2.64 32.35
CA PRO A 110 -0.50 3.37 33.39
C PRO A 110 -1.51 4.33 32.75
N GLY A 111 -2.74 4.33 33.28
CA GLY A 111 -3.81 5.20 32.81
C GLY A 111 -5.14 4.49 32.61
N ARG A 112 -6.16 5.26 32.28
CA ARG A 112 -7.51 4.76 32.03
C ARG A 112 -7.56 3.98 30.71
N PRO A 113 -8.11 2.76 30.68
CA PRO A 113 -8.34 2.04 29.43
C PRO A 113 -9.14 2.90 28.43
N LYS A 114 -8.72 2.91 27.17
CA LYS A 114 -9.46 3.59 26.11
C LYS A 114 -10.88 3.00 26.03
N LYS A 115 -11.90 3.86 26.02
CA LYS A 115 -13.31 3.44 25.84
C LYS A 115 -13.60 2.90 24.43
N LYS A 116 -12.83 3.33 23.43
CA LYS A 116 -13.01 2.94 22.02
C LYS A 116 -11.76 2.20 21.56
N ARG A 117 -11.98 1.13 20.78
CA ARG A 117 -10.91 0.43 20.05
C ARG A 117 -10.31 1.35 18.99
N ASP A 118 -9.01 1.22 18.75
CA ASP A 118 -8.34 1.86 17.62
C ASP A 118 -8.83 1.22 16.31
N LYS A 119 -9.25 2.05 15.35
CA LYS A 119 -9.76 1.61 14.05
C LYS A 119 -8.61 1.37 13.10
N ASN A 120 -8.66 0.29 12.32
CA ASN A 120 -7.70 0.07 11.22
C ASN A 120 -8.00 1.01 10.03
N LEU A 121 -7.08 1.07 9.05
CA LEU A 121 -7.21 1.96 7.90
C LEU A 121 -8.51 1.70 7.11
N SER A 122 -8.87 0.43 6.87
CA SER A 122 -10.12 0.07 6.17
C SER A 122 -11.37 0.58 6.91
N GLU A 123 -11.40 0.50 8.24
CA GLU A 123 -12.48 1.04 9.09
C GLU A 123 -12.55 2.57 9.12
N LEU A 124 -11.43 3.25 8.87
CA LEU A 124 -11.39 4.71 8.75
C LEU A 124 -11.87 5.19 7.38
N LEU A 125 -11.63 4.38 6.34
CA LEU A 125 -12.06 4.65 4.96
C LEU A 125 -13.52 4.29 4.70
N LEU A 126 -14.13 3.46 5.54
CA LEU A 126 -15.56 3.16 5.49
C LEU A 126 -16.39 4.45 5.68
N PRO A 127 -17.34 4.74 4.78
CA PRO A 127 -18.27 5.83 4.98
C PRO A 127 -18.97 5.68 6.33
N LYS A 128 -18.96 6.74 7.16
CA LYS A 128 -19.80 6.73 8.36
C LYS A 128 -21.23 6.55 7.89
N ASN A 129 -21.95 5.56 8.44
CA ASN A 129 -23.37 5.37 8.18
C ASN A 129 -24.11 6.68 8.49
N GLN A 130 -24.40 7.46 7.45
CA GLN A 130 -25.32 8.58 7.53
C GLN A 130 -26.71 7.98 7.45
N HIS A 131 -27.45 8.11 8.54
CA HIS A 131 -28.86 7.79 8.53
C HIS A 131 -29.54 8.71 7.49
N SER A 132 -30.31 8.10 6.60
CA SER A 132 -31.17 8.81 5.67
C SER A 132 -32.55 9.01 6.31
N CYS A 133 -33.20 10.11 5.97
CA CYS A 133 -34.57 10.36 6.37
C CYS A 133 -35.51 9.38 5.65
N SER A 134 -36.32 8.62 6.38
CA SER A 134 -37.27 7.66 5.77
C SER A 134 -38.42 8.31 4.98
N ILE A 135 -38.62 9.63 5.07
CA ILE A 135 -39.62 10.36 4.27
C ILE A 135 -39.04 10.85 2.94
N CYS A 136 -37.86 11.48 2.96
CA CYS A 136 -37.32 12.16 1.79
C CYS A 136 -36.03 11.53 1.22
N GLY A 137 -35.50 10.50 1.87
CA GLY A 137 -34.28 9.80 1.47
C GLY A 137 -32.97 10.58 1.71
N GLN A 138 -33.04 11.88 2.04
CA GLN A 138 -31.86 12.73 2.22
C GLN A 138 -31.18 12.49 3.57
N GLY A 139 -29.85 12.54 3.58
CA GLY A 139 -29.04 12.45 4.78
C GLY A 139 -29.04 13.72 5.63
N GLY A 140 -28.63 13.60 6.89
CA GLY A 140 -28.41 14.74 7.79
C GLY A 140 -29.59 15.14 8.68
N HIS A 141 -30.73 14.46 8.57
CA HIS A 141 -31.88 14.63 9.47
C HIS A 141 -32.71 13.34 9.54
N ASN A 142 -33.67 13.29 10.47
CA ASN A 142 -34.56 12.13 10.66
C ASN A 142 -36.01 12.47 10.30
N LYS A 143 -36.89 11.45 10.28
CA LYS A 143 -38.33 11.60 9.98
C LYS A 143 -39.00 12.74 10.77
N ARG A 144 -38.67 12.89 12.05
CA ARG A 144 -39.30 13.88 12.96
C ARG A 144 -38.93 15.32 12.62
N THR A 145 -37.75 15.53 12.06
CA THR A 145 -37.20 16.84 11.71
C THR A 145 -37.24 17.09 10.21
N CYS A 146 -37.96 16.25 9.46
CA CYS A 146 -38.05 16.36 8.01
C CYS A 146 -38.90 17.56 7.61
N ARG A 147 -38.32 18.46 6.82
CA ARG A 147 -39.03 19.61 6.27
C ARG A 147 -40.10 19.21 5.23
N ASN A 148 -39.98 18.01 4.68
CA ASN A 148 -40.96 17.38 3.79
C ASN A 148 -41.93 16.45 4.55
N ALA A 149 -42.03 16.57 5.89
CA ALA A 149 -42.98 15.77 6.65
C ALA A 149 -44.41 16.05 6.17
N PRO A 150 -45.24 15.01 5.96
CA PRO A 150 -46.64 15.21 5.65
C PRO A 150 -47.28 15.94 6.81
N ARG A 151 -47.88 17.11 6.53
CA ARG A 151 -48.70 17.82 7.53
C ARG A 151 -49.93 16.97 7.76
N ASN A 152 -50.14 16.53 9.00
CA ASN A 152 -51.37 15.85 9.38
C ASN A 152 -52.54 16.79 9.08
N LYS A 153 -53.51 16.30 8.29
CA LYS A 153 -54.85 16.90 8.19
C LYS A 153 -55.70 16.38 9.33
#